data_AF-A0A383CMX3-F1
#
_entry.id   AF-A0A383CMX3-F1
#
_cell.length_a   1.000
_cell.length_b   1.000
_cell.length_c   1.000
_cell.angle_alpha   90.00
_cell.angle_beta   90.00
_cell.angle_gamma   90.00
#
_symmetry.space_group_name_H-M   'P 1'
#
loop_
_entity.id
_entity.type
_entity.pdbx_description
1 polymer ?
#
loop_
_entity_poly.entity_id
_entity_poly.type
_entity_poly.pdbx_seq_one_letter_code
_entity_poly.pdbx_strand_id
1 'polypeptide(L)' 'MTVKIVTDSTSDLDPALAQKLGITIVPLNVHFGQTIYKDGIDL' A
#
# COMPACT_ATOMS: atom_id res chain seq x y z
N MET A 1 -2.66 -7.25 24.98
CA MET A 1 -2.82 -7.88 23.66
C MET A 1 -2.68 -6.78 22.63
N THR A 2 -1.78 -6.91 21.66
CA THR A 2 -1.48 -5.82 20.71
C THR A 2 -2.01 -6.21 19.34
N VAL A 3 -2.85 -5.35 18.74
CA VAL A 3 -3.40 -5.54 17.39
C VAL A 3 -2.67 -4.62 16.43
N LYS A 4 -2.36 -5.12 15.23
CA LYS A 4 -1.77 -4.36 14.11
C LYS A 4 -2.75 -4.39 12.94
N ILE A 5 -2.87 -3.26 12.26
CA ILE A 5 -3.68 -3.13 11.05
C ILE A 5 -2.74 -3.11 9.84
N VAL A 6 -3.01 -4.00 8.90
CA VAL A 6 -2.29 -4.12 7.63
C VAL A 6 -3.34 -4.19 6.53
N THR A 7 -3.12 -3.44 5.44
CA THR A 7 -3.97 -3.43 4.25
C THR A 7 -3.10 -3.41 2.99
N ASP A 8 -3.71 -3.48 1.81
CA ASP A 8 -3.01 -3.33 0.55
C ASP A 8 -3.25 -1.95 -0.11
N SER A 9 -2.56 -1.70 -1.22
CA SER A 9 -2.60 -0.43 -1.96
C SER A 9 -3.96 -0.12 -2.60
N THR A 10 -4.88 -1.09 -2.72
CA THR A 10 -6.22 -0.87 -3.31
C THR A 10 -7.21 -0.22 -2.35
N SER A 11 -6.78 0.04 -1.11
CA SER A 11 -7.62 0.66 -0.08
C SER A 11 -7.87 2.16 -0.27
N ASP A 12 -7.19 2.80 -1.23
CA ASP A 12 -7.26 4.25 -1.51
C ASP A 12 -7.05 5.14 -0.26
N LEU A 13 -6.33 4.62 0.74
CA LEU A 13 -6.02 5.37 1.95
C LEU A 13 -5.00 6.48 1.67
N ASP A 14 -5.23 7.67 2.22
CA ASP A 14 -4.21 8.72 2.26
C ASP A 14 -2.95 8.22 3.00
N PRO A 15 -1.75 8.24 2.38
CA PRO A 15 -0.51 7.80 3.00
C PRO A 15 -0.18 8.51 4.32
N ALA A 16 -0.49 9.80 4.44
CA ALA A 16 -0.25 10.57 5.65
C ALA A 16 -1.14 10.09 6.80
N LEU A 17 -2.38 9.70 6.48
CA LEU A 17 -3.30 9.11 7.46
C LEU A 17 -2.83 7.72 7.89
N ALA A 18 -2.43 6.87 6.93
CA ALA A 18 -1.92 5.54 7.22
C ALA A 18 -0.69 5.59 8.15
N GLN A 19 0.24 6.51 7.87
CA GLN A 19 1.42 6.75 8.71
C GLN A 19 1.02 7.22 10.12
N LYS A 20 0.11 8.19 10.22
CA LYS A 20 -0.38 8.73 11.50
C LYS A 20 -1.04 7.64 12.36
N LEU A 21 -1.76 6.71 11.75
CA LEU A 21 -2.47 5.63 12.44
C LEU A 21 -1.61 4.36 12.62
N GLY A 22 -0.38 4.33 12.08
CA GLY A 22 0.50 3.16 12.16
C GLY A 22 0.01 1.96 11.35
N ILE A 23 -0.76 2.21 10.28
CA ILE A 23 -1.26 1.19 9.35
C ILE A 23 -0.16 0.88 8.32
N THR A 24 0.13 -0.41 8.13
CA THR A 24 1.07 -0.84 7.09
C THR A 24 0.32 -1.10 5.79
N ILE A 25 0.74 -0.46 4.70
CA ILE A 25 0.23 -0.70 3.35
C ILE A 25 1.20 -1.62 2.61
N VAL A 26 0.69 -2.70 2.02
CA VAL A 26 1.45 -3.63 1.19
C VAL A 26 1.13 -3.34 -0.29
N PRO A 27 2.10 -2.90 -1.10
CA PRO A 27 1.84 -2.51 -2.49
C PRO A 27 1.61 -3.72 -3.39
N LEU A 28 0.57 -3.64 -4.23
CA LEU A 28 0.36 -4.57 -5.33
C LEU A 28 1.31 -4.27 -6.50
N ASN A 29 1.31 -5.20 -7.46
CA ASN A 29 2.03 -5.05 -8.72
C ASN A 29 1.08 -4.56 -9.82
N VAL A 30 1.49 -3.54 -10.57
CA VAL A 30 0.87 -3.11 -11.83
C VAL A 30 1.70 -3.64 -12.99
N HIS A 31 1.07 -4.42 -13.87
CA HIS A 31 1.73 -5.06 -15.01
C HIS A 31 1.43 -4.30 -16.32
N PHE A 32 2.46 -3.75 -16.95
CA PHE A 32 2.40 -3.24 -18.32
C PHE A 32 3.20 -4.17 -19.23
N GLY A 33 2.53 -5.20 -19.76
CA GLY A 33 3.19 -6.27 -20.51
C GLY A 33 4.16 -7.05 -19.63
N GLN A 34 5.46 -6.98 -19.93
CA GLN A 34 6.52 -7.63 -19.14
C GLN A 34 7.09 -6.72 -18.03
N THR A 35 6.74 -5.44 -18.03
CA THR A 35 7.22 -4.49 -17.02
C THR A 35 6.28 -4.49 -15.82
N ILE A 36 6.85 -4.50 -14.61
CA ILE A 36 6.12 -4.56 -13.35
C ILE A 36 6.49 -3.34 -12.51
N TYR A 37 5.48 -2.69 -11.94
CA TYR A 37 5.59 -1.52 -11.07
C TYR A 37 4.90 -1.81 -9.73
N LYS A 38 5.39 -1.22 -8.65
CA LYS A 38 4.70 -1.20 -7.35
C LYS A 38 3.74 -0.03 -7.25
N ASP A 39 2.48 -0.34 -7.02
CA ASP A 39 1.39 0.63 -6.87
C ASP A 39 1.63 1.55 -5.66
N GLY A 40 1.59 2.86 -5.88
CA GLY A 40 1.87 3.90 -4.89
C GLY A 40 3.35 4.08 -4.53
N ILE A 41 4.26 3.38 -5.22
CA ILE A 41 5.73 3.51 -5.04
C ILE A 41 6.39 3.90 -6.36
N ASP A 42 6.21 3.08 -7.39
CA ASP A 42 6.81 3.30 -8.72
C ASP A 42 5.84 4.03 -9.66
N LEU A 43 4.52 3.87 -9.46
CA LEU A 43 3.43 4.50 -10.20
C LEU A 43 2.29 4.91 -9.26
#